data_AF-A0A1Y2VEV6-F1
#
_entry.id   AF-A0A1Y2VEV6-F1
#
_cell.length_a   1.000
_cell.length_b   1.000
_cell.length_c   1.000
_cell.angle_alpha   90.00
_cell.angle_beta   90.00
_cell.angle_gamma   90.00
#
_symmetry.space_group_name_H-M   'P 1'
#
loop_
_entity.id
_entity.type
_entity.pdbx_description
1 polymer ?
#
loop_
_entity_poly.entity_id
_entity_poly.type
_entity_poly.pdbx_seq_one_letter_code
_entity_poly.pdbx_strand_id
1 'polypeptide(L)'
;MCELHHQKCATCKRVWIEHKKLASCESQDLNDKCPENLCMYVGSPRRPIKGECESCKEARERKECLEEESTSIDQHNSTTDTNSE
;
A
#
# COMPACT_ATOMS: atom_id res chain seq x y z
N MET A 1 9.15 -9.76 -19.50
CA MET A 1 8.05 -10.71 -19.21
C MET A 1 7.47 -10.39 -17.84
N CYS A 2 6.16 -10.56 -17.68
CA CYS A 2 5.45 -10.20 -16.45
C CYS A 2 4.68 -11.42 -15.92
N GLU A 3 4.65 -11.59 -14.61
CA GLU A 3 3.78 -12.54 -13.94
C GLU A 3 2.49 -11.85 -13.50
N LEU A 4 1.37 -12.54 -13.65
CA LEU A 4 0.05 -12.10 -13.23
C LEU A 4 -0.39 -12.91 -12.01
N HIS A 5 -0.53 -12.23 -10.88
CA HIS A 5 -0.87 -12.85 -9.60
C HIS A 5 -2.30 -12.46 -9.20
N HIS A 6 -3.14 -13.46 -8.90
CA HIS A 6 -4.47 -13.21 -8.37
C HIS A 6 -4.37 -12.83 -6.90
N GLN A 7 -4.84 -11.63 -6.56
CA GLN A 7 -4.79 -11.08 -5.22
C GLN A 7 -6.20 -10.89 -4.65
N LYS A 8 -6.33 -10.99 -3.33
CA LYS A 8 -7.56 -10.69 -2.59
C LYS A 8 -7.26 -9.87 -1.34
N CYS A 9 -7.97 -8.77 -1.18
CA CYS A 9 -7.79 -7.87 -0.06
C CYS A 9 -8.22 -8.58 1.23
N ALA A 10 -7.35 -8.59 2.23
CA ALA A 10 -7.68 -9.11 3.55
C ALA A 10 -8.79 -8.29 4.23
N THR A 11 -8.83 -6.98 3.98
CA THR A 11 -9.75 -6.01 4.59
C THR A 11 -11.09 -5.95 3.87
N CYS A 12 -11.15 -5.38 2.67
CA CYS A 12 -12.41 -5.15 1.93
C CYS A 12 -12.83 -6.30 1.01
N LYS A 13 -12.06 -7.39 0.94
CA LYS A 13 -12.31 -8.58 0.10
C LYS A 13 -12.30 -8.36 -1.42
N ARG A 14 -11.96 -7.14 -1.89
CA ARG A 14 -11.72 -6.84 -3.32
C ARG A 14 -10.70 -7.81 -3.92
N VAL A 15 -10.94 -8.25 -5.15
CA VAL A 15 -10.02 -9.11 -5.93
C VAL A 15 -9.42 -8.28 -7.06
N TRP A 16 -8.13 -8.48 -7.34
CA TRP A 16 -7.43 -7.84 -8.46
C TRP A 16 -6.32 -8.73 -9.01
N ILE A 17 -5.76 -8.34 -10.15
CA ILE A 17 -4.57 -8.96 -10.73
C ILE A 17 -3.40 -8.00 -10.54
N GLU A 18 -2.37 -8.48 -9.87
CA GLU A 18 -1.11 -7.77 -9.71
C GLU A 18 -0.13 -8.18 -10.81
N HIS A 19 0.46 -7.18 -11.47
CA HIS A 19 1.49 -7.37 -12.49
C HIS A 19 2.86 -7.29 -11.81
N LYS A 20 3.62 -8.39 -11.84
CA LYS A 20 4.98 -8.43 -11.33
C LYS A 20 5.97 -8.61 -12.48
N LYS A 21 6.80 -7.60 -12.73
CA LYS A 21 7.86 -7.71 -13.74
C LYS A 21 8.91 -8.72 -13.28
N LEU A 22 9.26 -9.65 -14.16
CA LEU A 22 10.42 -10.51 -13.94
C LEU A 22 11.71 -9.69 -14.08
N ALA A 23 12.78 -10.13 -13.44
CA ALA A 23 14.09 -9.50 -13.56
C ALA A 23 14.62 -9.43 -15.01
N SER A 24 14.11 -10.31 -15.89
CA SER A 24 14.38 -10.31 -17.33
C SER A 24 13.58 -9.27 -18.13
N CYS A 25 12.76 -8.45 -17.47
CA CYS A 25 12.04 -7.36 -18.12
C CYS A 25 12.99 -6.17 -18.32
N GLU A 26 13.32 -5.85 -19.57
CA GLU A 26 14.25 -4.75 -19.92
C GLU A 26 13.64 -3.35 -19.76
N SER A 27 12.31 -3.26 -19.60
CA SER A 27 11.59 -2.00 -19.36
C SER A 27 11.89 -1.43 -17.97
N GLN A 28 12.46 -0.23 -17.92
CA GLN A 28 12.68 0.53 -16.68
C GLN A 28 11.45 1.32 -16.19
N ASP A 29 10.47 1.59 -17.06
CA ASP A 29 9.22 2.24 -16.65
C ASP A 29 8.38 1.28 -15.81
N LEU A 30 7.93 1.67 -14.63
CA LEU A 30 7.12 0.85 -13.73
C LEU A 30 5.67 0.67 -14.21
N ASN A 31 5.16 1.61 -15.01
CA ASN A 31 3.78 1.61 -15.51
C ASN A 31 3.62 0.81 -16.80
N ASP A 32 4.73 0.53 -17.47
CA ASP A 32 4.72 -0.13 -18.76
C ASP A 32 4.34 -1.61 -18.60
N LYS A 33 3.25 -2.04 -19.23
CA LYS A 33 2.78 -3.42 -19.13
C LYS A 33 3.45 -4.26 -20.21
N CYS A 34 3.88 -5.46 -19.86
CA CYS A 34 4.31 -6.40 -20.86
C CYS A 34 3.15 -6.66 -21.86
N PRO A 35 3.45 -6.83 -23.16
CA PRO A 35 2.50 -7.37 -24.11
C PRO A 35 1.82 -8.64 -23.58
N GLU A 36 0.55 -8.87 -23.92
CA GLU A 36 -0.25 -9.97 -23.35
C GLU A 36 0.39 -11.35 -23.58
N ASN A 37 1.04 -11.57 -24.72
CA ASN A 37 1.79 -12.78 -25.04
C ASN A 37 3.07 -12.96 -24.19
N LEU A 38 3.49 -11.94 -23.45
CA LEU A 38 4.61 -11.95 -22.51
C LEU A 38 4.14 -11.83 -21.05
N CYS A 39 2.86 -12.08 -20.80
CA CYS A 39 2.27 -12.18 -19.47
C CYS A 39 1.93 -13.64 -19.15
N MET A 40 2.29 -14.10 -17.95
CA MET A 40 2.01 -15.45 -17.49
C MET A 40 1.23 -15.42 -16.17
N TYR A 41 0.09 -16.09 -16.11
CA TYR A 41 -0.64 -16.28 -14.86
C TYR A 41 0.10 -17.26 -13.94
N VAL A 42 0.34 -16.83 -12.70
CA VAL A 42 0.98 -17.64 -11.67
C VAL A 42 -0.04 -18.00 -10.59
N GLY A 43 -0.02 -19.27 -10.17
CA GLY A 43 -0.93 -19.79 -9.15
C GLY A 43 -2.34 -20.11 -9.67
N SER A 44 -3.32 -20.19 -8.76
CA SER A 44 -4.70 -20.55 -9.08
C SER A 44 -5.65 -19.38 -8.83
N PRO A 45 -6.53 -19.01 -9.78
CA PRO A 45 -7.56 -17.97 -9.58
C PRO A 45 -8.52 -18.30 -8.42
N ARG A 46 -8.72 -19.60 -8.11
CA ARG A 46 -9.59 -20.05 -7.01
C ARG A 46 -8.94 -19.90 -5.64
N ARG A 47 -7.63 -19.68 -5.59
CA ARG A 47 -6.84 -19.51 -4.36
C ARG A 47 -5.96 -18.25 -4.49
N PRO A 48 -6.58 -17.06 -4.52
CA PRO A 48 -5.83 -15.82 -4.63
C PRO A 48 -4.92 -15.61 -3.40
N ILE A 49 -3.78 -15.00 -3.65
CA ILE A 49 -2.85 -14.56 -2.60
C ILE A 49 -3.56 -13.47 -1.79
N LYS A 50 -3.36 -13.49 -0.46
CA LYS A 50 -3.92 -12.45 0.42
C LYS A 50 -2.98 -11.26 0.46
N GLY A 51 -3.51 -10.06 0.24
CA GLY A 51 -2.77 -8.81 0.32
C GLY A 51 -3.64 -7.66 0.82
N GLU A 52 -3.12 -6.45 0.77
CA GLU A 52 -3.86 -5.21 1.02
C GLU A 52 -4.03 -4.46 -0.30
N CYS A 53 -5.25 -4.00 -0.60
CA CYS A 53 -5.45 -3.18 -1.80
C CYS A 53 -5.01 -1.74 -1.51
N GLU A 54 -4.65 -1.01 -2.56
CA GLU A 54 -4.16 0.38 -2.48
C GLU A 54 -5.04 1.27 -1.60
N SER A 55 -6.36 1.26 -1.80
CA SER A 55 -7.28 2.08 -0.99
C SER A 55 -7.30 1.72 0.50
N CYS A 56 -7.17 0.43 0.84
CA CYS A 56 -7.09 0.01 2.25
C CYS A 56 -5.73 0.36 2.85
N LYS A 57 -4.66 0.21 2.07
CA LYS A 57 -3.30 0.60 2.44
C LYS A 57 -3.23 2.10 2.75
N GLU A 58 -3.72 2.94 1.85
CA GLU A 58 -3.78 4.41 2.04
C GLU A 58 -4.66 4.82 3.22
N ALA A 59 -5.77 4.11 3.47
CA ALA A 59 -6.63 4.39 4.61
C ALA A 59 -5.93 4.05 5.94
N ARG A 60 -5.20 2.93 5.98
CA ARG A 60 -4.38 2.53 7.12
C ARG A 60 -3.24 3.51 7.36
N GLU A 61 -2.47 3.85 6.32
CA GLU A 61 -1.35 4.80 6.40
C GLU A 61 -1.81 6.19 6.86
N ARG A 62 -2.92 6.71 6.32
CA ARG A 62 -3.49 7.98 6.81
C ARG A 62 -3.89 7.93 8.27
N LYS A 63 -4.42 6.81 8.74
CA LYS A 63 -4.79 6.63 10.15
C LYS A 63 -3.55 6.62 11.03
N GLU A 64 -2.50 5.90 10.64
CA GLU A 64 -1.22 5.84 11.34
C GLU A 64 -0.59 7.24 11.47
N CYS A 65 -0.58 8.05 10.40
CA CYS A 65 -0.05 9.42 10.46
C CYS A 65 -0.80 10.32 11.46
N LEU A 66 -2.13 10.21 11.54
CA LEU A 66 -2.94 11.00 12.48
C LEU A 66 -2.73 10.56 13.94
N GLU A 67 -2.54 9.26 14.16
CA GLU A 67 -2.24 8.72 15.48
C GLU A 67 -0.84 9.16 15.95
N GLU A 68 0.16 9.15 15.08
CA GLU A 68 1.52 9.65 15.39
C GLU A 68 1.51 11.15 15.74
N GLU A 69 0.78 11.98 14.99
CA GLU A 69 0.67 13.43 15.26
C GLU A 69 -0.03 13.71 16.60
N SER A 70 -1.09 12.97 16.92
CA SER A 70 -1.81 13.12 18.20
C SER A 70 -0.94 12.82 19.42
N THR A 71 0.06 11.93 19.31
CA THR A 71 0.99 11.64 20.41
C THR A 71 2.13 12.65 20.54
N SER A 72 2.29 13.58 19.60
CA SER A 72 3.38 14.56 19.57
C SER A 72 3.00 15.96 20.09
N ILE A 73 1.71 16.25 20.26
CA ILE A 73 1.19 17.58 20.64
C ILE A 73 1.05 17.76 22.17
N ASP A 74 1.23 16.72 22.97
CA ASP A 74 1.01 16.77 24.42
C ASP A 74 2.19 17.36 25.25
N GLN A 75 3.22 17.97 24.64
CA GLN A 75 4.39 18.44 25.40
C GLN A 75 4.76 19.94 25.33
N HIS A 76 3.98 20.82 24.71
CA HIS A 76 4.39 22.23 24.72
C HIS A 76 3.24 23.25 24.75
N ASN A 77 2.49 23.31 25.86
CA ASN A 77 1.89 24.59 26.28
C ASN A 77 1.45 24.57 27.75
N SER A 78 2.34 24.91 28.68
CA SER A 78 2.00 25.43 30.00
C SER A 78 3.23 26.02 30.68
N THR A 79 3.51 27.29 30.40
CA THR A 79 4.14 28.21 31.37
C THR A 79 3.79 29.64 30.95
N THR A 80 2.52 30.00 31.13
CA THR A 80 2.15 31.38 31.39
C THR A 80 2.32 31.62 32.88
N ASP A 81 3.47 32.17 33.30
CA ASP A 81 3.57 32.78 34.62
C ASP A 81 3.52 34.30 34.45
N THR A 82 2.32 34.81 34.73
CA THR A 82 1.97 36.20 34.97
C THR A 82 2.53 36.67 36.31
N ASN A 83 3.21 37.82 36.29
CA ASN A 83 3.39 38.89 37.29
C ASN A 83 3.05 38.71 38.79
N SER A 84 3.79 39.52 39.58
CA SER A 84 3.49 40.08 40.91
C SER A 84 3.90 39.20 42.10
N GLU A 85 4.65 39.65 43.12
CA GLU A 85 4.83 40.98 43.76
C GLU A 85 6.30 41.30 44.08
#